data_AF-A0A4R5IHX6-F1
#
_entry.id   AF-A0A4R5IHX6-F1
#
_cell.length_a   1.000
_cell.length_b   1.000
_cell.length_c   1.000
_cell.angle_alpha   90.00
_cell.angle_beta   90.00
_cell.angle_gamma   90.00
#
_symmetry.space_group_name_H-M   'P 1'
#
loop_
_entity.id
_entity.type
_entity.pdbx_description
1 polymer ?
#
loop_
_entity_poly.entity_id
_entity_poly.type
_entity_poly.pdbx_seq_one_letter_code
_entity_poly.pdbx_strand_id
1 'polypeptide(L)'
;NRAWRPDEKIDSLSRRRDSPKRRQLNFDPDETEVDRYEVTEDAGKFDLMGEATANSDKRHRNVPDGLPDIGLLMSAPLPAAAEQWKAKRGRHEATAAQKARWRGWSEVMFESYGTAIKLMEARMNDLLAPTGEVSLAWKMPHSIPVLGVDPREWGGGAGQPLTEDEIRRVGNCWYPVYAMGYNWLQSNGVSAGKLARRIDEVIAMYQANGRRCEKVIIVTHSMGGLVARAMLNPKYGNGIDKKILGIYHNVQPPVGAAAAYKRVRAGFEDAKGNLMGAIERAVIGKTGKEVTAVFANAPGPLELLPSASYPRGWLRVQTSEYRQVMALPIASDEPLKTY
;
A
#
# COMPACT_ATOMS: atom_id res chain seq x y z
N ASN A 1 7.12 -18.36 -11.72
CA ASN A 1 6.98 -18.97 -10.38
C ASN A 1 6.37 -17.91 -9.46
N ARG A 2 5.35 -18.19 -8.66
CA ARG A 2 4.68 -17.20 -7.80
C ARG A 2 4.97 -17.52 -6.34
N ALA A 3 5.61 -16.60 -5.62
CA ALA A 3 5.94 -16.79 -4.20
C ALA A 3 4.70 -16.59 -3.30
N TRP A 4 3.98 -15.49 -3.51
CA TRP A 4 2.78 -15.18 -2.75
C TRP A 4 1.82 -14.30 -3.54
N ARG A 5 0.53 -14.63 -3.47
CA ARG A 5 -0.54 -13.71 -3.80
C ARG A 5 -1.75 -13.96 -2.88
N PRO A 6 -2.02 -13.07 -1.94
CA PRO A 6 -3.03 -13.34 -0.92
C PRO A 6 -4.46 -13.40 -1.46
N ASP A 7 -4.77 -12.69 -2.55
CA ASP A 7 -6.09 -12.73 -3.21
C ASP A 7 -6.38 -14.09 -3.89
N GLU A 8 -5.35 -14.91 -4.17
CA GLU A 8 -5.50 -16.22 -4.81
C GLU A 8 -5.73 -17.30 -3.75
N LYS A 9 -6.98 -17.41 -3.28
CA LYS A 9 -7.34 -18.25 -2.14
C LYS A 9 -6.92 -19.71 -2.31
N ILE A 10 -7.07 -20.29 -3.51
CA ILE A 10 -6.72 -21.69 -3.77
C ILE A 10 -5.21 -21.91 -3.65
N ASP A 11 -4.40 -21.02 -4.25
CA ASP A 11 -2.93 -21.08 -4.15
C ASP A 11 -2.46 -20.83 -2.70
N SER A 12 -3.04 -19.84 -2.02
CA SER A 12 -2.72 -19.55 -0.62
C SER A 12 -3.06 -20.73 0.30
N LEU A 13 -4.19 -21.41 0.06
CA LEU A 13 -4.59 -22.60 0.81
C LEU A 13 -3.73 -23.83 0.50
N SER A 14 -3.22 -23.98 -0.72
CA SER A 14 -2.33 -25.10 -1.07
C SER A 14 -1.00 -25.01 -0.29
N ARG A 15 -0.46 -23.80 -0.13
CA ARG A 15 0.76 -23.48 0.64
C ARG A 15 0.62 -23.68 2.14
N ARG A 16 -0.60 -23.87 2.66
CA ARG A 16 -0.88 -24.15 4.08
C ARG A 16 -0.11 -25.37 4.62
N ARG A 17 0.30 -26.29 3.73
CA ARG A 17 1.04 -27.51 4.03
C ARG A 17 2.55 -27.42 3.73
N ASP A 18 3.04 -26.27 3.27
CA ASP A 18 4.46 -26.08 3.00
C ASP A 18 5.29 -26.27 4.28
N SER A 19 6.37 -27.05 4.17
CA SER A 19 7.33 -27.24 5.25
C SER A 19 8.08 -25.93 5.56
N PRO A 20 8.65 -25.77 6.77
CA PRO A 20 9.45 -24.59 7.10
C PRO A 20 10.56 -24.30 6.07
N LYS A 21 11.26 -25.35 5.59
CA LYS A 21 12.28 -25.22 4.54
C LYS A 21 11.69 -24.68 3.23
N ARG A 22 10.52 -25.18 2.80
CA ARG A 22 9.88 -24.72 1.57
C ARG A 22 9.41 -23.26 1.69
N ARG A 23 8.87 -22.88 2.86
CA ARG A 23 8.49 -21.49 3.15
C ARG A 23 9.70 -20.56 3.09
N GLN A 24 10.80 -20.92 3.75
CA GLN A 24 12.03 -20.13 3.72
C GLN A 24 12.53 -19.89 2.29
N LEU A 25 12.58 -20.93 1.44
CA LEU A 25 12.99 -20.80 0.05
C LEU A 25 12.02 -19.97 -0.81
N ASN A 26 10.72 -20.06 -0.55
CA ASN A 26 9.72 -19.29 -1.29
C ASN A 26 9.68 -17.81 -0.87
N PHE A 27 10.11 -17.50 0.36
CA PHE A 27 10.10 -16.17 0.96
C PHE A 27 11.52 -15.66 1.21
N ASP A 28 12.39 -15.85 0.22
CA ASP A 28 13.74 -15.31 0.23
C ASP A 28 13.71 -13.83 -0.22
N PRO A 29 14.17 -12.87 0.60
CA PRO A 29 14.14 -11.44 0.25
C PRO A 29 14.96 -11.08 -1.00
N ASP A 30 15.94 -11.88 -1.40
CA ASP A 30 16.81 -11.59 -2.54
C ASP A 30 16.32 -12.23 -3.83
N GLU A 31 15.54 -13.31 -3.72
CA GLU A 31 14.96 -14.04 -4.87
C GLU A 31 13.47 -13.73 -5.10
N THR A 32 12.92 -12.75 -4.37
CA THR A 32 11.53 -12.31 -4.51
C THR A 32 11.42 -10.85 -4.91
N GLU A 33 10.44 -10.58 -5.76
CA GLU A 33 10.11 -9.23 -6.20
C GLU A 33 8.59 -9.02 -6.22
N VAL A 34 8.21 -7.75 -6.36
CA VAL A 34 6.81 -7.39 -6.57
C VAL A 34 6.42 -7.84 -7.96
N ASP A 35 5.33 -8.59 -8.04
CA ASP A 35 4.72 -8.95 -9.32
C ASP A 35 4.15 -7.68 -9.96
N ARG A 36 4.86 -7.11 -10.95
CA ARG A 36 4.48 -5.86 -11.65
C ARG A 36 3.60 -6.18 -12.86
N TYR A 37 2.61 -5.32 -13.08
CA TYR A 37 1.81 -5.38 -14.29
C TYR A 37 2.62 -4.80 -15.46
N GLU A 38 2.80 -5.60 -16.50
CA GLU A 38 3.53 -5.22 -17.71
C GLU A 38 2.56 -4.95 -18.84
N VAL A 39 2.89 -3.95 -19.66
CA VAL A 39 2.10 -3.56 -20.83
C VAL A 39 3.01 -3.63 -22.04
N THR A 40 2.49 -4.16 -23.14
CA THR A 40 3.13 -4.06 -24.45
C THR A 40 3.06 -2.60 -24.91
N GLU A 41 4.20 -2.00 -25.18
CA GLU A 41 4.27 -0.70 -25.81
C GLU A 41 4.56 -0.85 -27.31
N ASP A 42 3.76 -0.17 -28.13
CA ASP A 42 3.96 -0.06 -29.58
C ASP A 42 3.98 1.42 -29.98
N ALA A 43 5.10 1.87 -30.54
CA ALA A 43 5.34 3.26 -30.94
C ALA A 43 4.96 4.32 -29.87
N GLY A 44 5.26 4.02 -28.59
CA GLY A 44 4.94 4.91 -27.46
C GLY A 44 3.47 4.91 -27.04
N LYS A 45 2.68 3.93 -27.51
CA LYS A 45 1.28 3.72 -27.11
C LYS A 45 1.11 2.36 -26.46
N PHE A 46 0.14 2.26 -25.56
CA PHE A 46 -0.21 0.98 -24.95
C PHE A 46 -0.95 0.09 -25.92
N ASP A 47 -0.33 -1.02 -26.31
CA ASP A 47 -0.97 -2.10 -27.01
C ASP A 47 -1.67 -3.01 -25.99
N LEU A 48 -2.99 -2.85 -25.92
CA LEU A 48 -3.85 -3.57 -24.99
C LEU A 48 -4.05 -5.04 -25.35
N MET A 49 -3.72 -5.41 -26.59
CA MET A 49 -3.87 -6.77 -27.12
C MET A 49 -2.52 -7.46 -27.31
N GLY A 50 -1.42 -6.73 -27.09
CA GLY A 50 -0.07 -7.24 -27.14
C GLY A 50 0.17 -8.36 -26.14
N GLU A 51 1.13 -9.22 -26.46
CA GLU A 51 1.38 -10.46 -25.73
C GLU A 51 1.68 -10.22 -24.24
N ALA A 52 2.50 -9.21 -23.92
CA ALA A 52 2.85 -8.90 -22.54
C ALA A 52 1.65 -8.39 -21.74
N THR A 53 0.82 -7.52 -22.35
CA THR A 53 -0.43 -7.04 -21.74
C THR A 53 -1.39 -8.19 -21.48
N ALA A 54 -1.64 -9.05 -22.49
CA ALA A 54 -2.56 -10.18 -22.37
C ALA A 54 -2.10 -11.20 -21.32
N ASN A 55 -0.79 -11.44 -21.22
CA ASN A 55 -0.21 -12.30 -20.18
C ASN A 55 -0.33 -11.67 -18.81
N SER A 56 -0.04 -10.37 -18.68
CA SER A 56 -0.21 -9.64 -17.42
C SER A 56 -1.67 -9.54 -16.99
N ASP A 57 -2.63 -9.40 -17.91
CA ASP A 57 -4.06 -9.41 -17.58
C ASP A 57 -4.47 -10.75 -16.96
N LYS A 58 -4.03 -11.88 -17.52
CA LYS A 58 -4.25 -13.21 -16.91
C LYS A 58 -3.59 -13.33 -15.55
N ARG A 59 -2.37 -12.79 -15.41
CA ARG A 59 -1.63 -12.83 -14.15
C ARG A 59 -2.30 -11.96 -13.10
N HIS A 60 -2.83 -10.78 -13.41
CA HIS A 60 -3.33 -9.74 -12.48
C HIS A 60 -4.85 -9.68 -12.33
N ARG A 61 -5.52 -10.85 -12.43
CA ARG A 61 -6.98 -11.00 -12.27
C ARG A 61 -7.51 -10.80 -10.86
N ASN A 62 -6.65 -10.57 -9.87
CA ASN A 62 -7.09 -10.15 -8.53
C ASN A 62 -7.77 -8.77 -8.55
N VAL A 63 -7.42 -7.93 -9.54
CA VAL A 63 -8.22 -6.76 -9.91
C VAL A 63 -9.27 -7.22 -10.92
N PRO A 64 -10.58 -7.10 -10.63
CA PRO A 64 -11.65 -7.58 -11.51
C PRO A 64 -11.79 -6.71 -12.76
N ASP A 65 -12.32 -7.28 -13.85
CA ASP A 65 -12.54 -6.55 -15.10
C ASP A 65 -13.68 -5.52 -14.99
N GLY A 66 -14.69 -5.81 -14.18
CA GLY A 66 -15.86 -4.95 -13.94
C GLY A 66 -15.60 -3.86 -12.90
N LEU A 67 -14.69 -2.93 -13.18
CA LEU A 67 -14.49 -1.73 -12.36
C LEU A 67 -15.35 -0.56 -12.84
N PRO A 68 -15.75 0.36 -11.93
CA PRO A 68 -16.30 1.65 -12.34
C PRO A 68 -15.27 2.44 -13.16
N ASP A 69 -15.70 3.52 -13.81
CA ASP A 69 -14.79 4.35 -14.60
C ASP A 69 -13.62 4.81 -13.73
N ILE A 70 -12.40 4.57 -14.22
CA ILE A 70 -11.16 5.01 -13.61
C ILE A 70 -10.61 6.06 -14.54
N GLY A 71 -10.27 7.22 -13.98
CA GLY A 71 -9.86 8.39 -14.73
C GLY A 71 -8.75 8.09 -15.74
N LEU A 72 -8.52 9.00 -16.68
CA LEU A 72 -7.66 8.76 -17.84
C LEU A 72 -6.28 8.16 -17.48
N LEU A 73 -5.84 7.24 -18.32
CA LEU A 73 -4.49 6.70 -18.27
C LEU A 73 -3.62 7.57 -19.16
N MET A 74 -3.13 8.68 -18.60
CA MET A 74 -2.50 9.77 -19.34
C MET A 74 -1.03 9.47 -19.66
N SER A 75 -0.74 8.34 -20.29
CA SER A 75 0.57 8.08 -20.91
C SER A 75 0.70 8.69 -22.31
N ALA A 76 -0.40 9.19 -22.88
CA ALA A 76 -0.41 9.87 -24.16
C ALA A 76 -0.29 11.40 -23.98
N PRO A 77 0.52 12.09 -24.81
CA PRO A 77 0.61 13.54 -24.82
C PRO A 77 -0.77 14.18 -24.97
N LEU A 78 -1.03 15.28 -24.28
CA LEU A 78 -2.21 16.10 -24.56
C LEU A 78 -2.20 16.50 -26.05
N PRO A 79 -3.26 16.21 -26.83
CA PRO A 79 -3.43 16.87 -28.11
C PRO A 79 -3.43 18.38 -27.89
N ALA A 80 -3.00 19.14 -28.90
CA ALA A 80 -3.16 20.59 -28.90
C ALA A 80 -4.61 20.95 -28.50
N ALA A 81 -4.83 22.07 -27.80
CA ALA A 81 -6.14 22.43 -27.23
C ALA A 81 -7.29 22.34 -28.26
N ALA A 82 -7.02 22.66 -29.53
CA ALA A 82 -7.98 22.58 -30.64
C ALA A 82 -8.35 21.14 -31.08
N GLU A 83 -7.60 20.13 -30.66
CA GLU A 83 -7.76 18.72 -31.05
C GLU A 83 -8.17 17.80 -29.91
N GLN A 84 -8.36 18.32 -28.69
CA GLN A 84 -8.77 17.51 -27.53
C GLN A 84 -10.10 16.77 -27.75
N TRP A 85 -10.98 17.27 -28.63
CA TRP A 85 -12.21 16.58 -29.04
C TRP A 85 -11.97 15.29 -29.84
N LYS A 86 -10.78 15.09 -30.43
CA LYS A 86 -10.37 13.86 -31.12
C LYS A 86 -9.91 12.77 -30.15
N ALA A 87 -9.66 13.09 -28.88
CA ALA A 87 -9.41 12.11 -27.81
C ALA A 87 -10.69 11.35 -27.38
N LYS A 88 -11.69 11.24 -28.27
CA LYS A 88 -12.93 10.49 -28.02
C LYS A 88 -12.65 8.98 -28.00
N ARG A 89 -13.23 8.32 -26.99
CA ARG A 89 -13.26 6.89 -26.66
C ARG A 89 -13.37 6.00 -27.92
N GLY A 90 -12.23 5.54 -28.44
CA GLY A 90 -12.16 4.57 -29.54
C GLY A 90 -12.13 3.12 -29.03
N ARG A 91 -12.24 2.14 -29.93
CA ARG A 91 -12.14 0.68 -29.63
C ARG A 91 -10.76 0.21 -29.11
N HIS A 92 -9.83 1.13 -28.89
CA HIS A 92 -8.44 0.89 -28.46
C HIS A 92 -8.10 1.60 -27.13
N GLU A 93 -9.10 2.08 -26.36
CA GLU A 93 -8.84 2.70 -25.05
C GLU A 93 -8.72 1.64 -23.95
N ALA A 94 -7.76 1.81 -23.04
CA ALA A 94 -7.55 0.90 -21.91
C ALA A 94 -8.82 0.76 -21.08
N THR A 95 -9.19 -0.49 -20.74
CA THR A 95 -10.31 -0.73 -19.82
C THR A 95 -9.99 -0.19 -18.44
N ALA A 96 -11.01 0.16 -17.63
CA ALA A 96 -10.79 0.60 -16.26
C ALA A 96 -9.91 -0.37 -15.44
N ALA A 97 -10.09 -1.68 -15.65
CA ALA A 97 -9.27 -2.71 -15.02
C ALA A 97 -7.80 -2.65 -15.46
N GLN A 98 -7.52 -2.50 -16.75
CA GLN A 98 -6.15 -2.29 -17.23
C GLN A 98 -5.54 -1.02 -16.64
N LYS A 99 -6.34 0.06 -16.51
CA LYS A 99 -5.89 1.29 -15.86
C LYS A 99 -5.53 1.09 -14.38
N ALA A 100 -6.38 0.40 -13.63
CA ALA A 100 -6.12 0.04 -12.25
C ALA A 100 -4.86 -0.82 -12.10
N ARG A 101 -4.75 -1.89 -12.91
CA ARG A 101 -3.61 -2.83 -12.88
C ARG A 101 -2.29 -2.10 -13.17
N TRP A 102 -2.27 -1.23 -14.18
CA TRP A 102 -1.11 -0.43 -14.53
C TRP A 102 -0.73 0.58 -13.44
N ARG A 103 -1.71 1.18 -12.74
CA ARG A 103 -1.47 1.98 -11.52
C ARG A 103 -1.08 1.15 -10.29
N GLY A 104 -0.80 -0.14 -10.48
CA GLY A 104 -0.30 -1.05 -9.46
C GLY A 104 -1.37 -1.62 -8.53
N TRP A 105 -2.66 -1.43 -8.80
CA TRP A 105 -3.73 -1.88 -7.88
C TRP A 105 -3.73 -3.40 -7.66
N SER A 106 -3.14 -4.16 -8.59
CA SER A 106 -2.98 -5.60 -8.51
C SER A 106 -1.71 -6.05 -7.77
N GLU A 107 -0.80 -5.14 -7.42
CA GLU A 107 0.43 -5.43 -6.66
C GLU A 107 0.17 -5.60 -5.16
N VAL A 108 -0.98 -5.09 -4.69
CA VAL A 108 -1.43 -5.20 -3.31
C VAL A 108 -2.58 -6.20 -3.22
N MET A 109 -2.93 -6.60 -2.00
CA MET A 109 -4.11 -7.43 -1.77
C MET A 109 -5.40 -6.66 -2.08
N PHE A 110 -5.87 -6.77 -3.31
CA PHE A 110 -6.95 -5.92 -3.81
C PHE A 110 -8.28 -6.21 -3.11
N GLU A 111 -8.51 -7.44 -2.64
CA GLU A 111 -9.71 -7.77 -1.85
C GLU A 111 -9.79 -6.94 -0.56
N SER A 112 -8.65 -6.57 0.02
CA SER A 112 -8.60 -5.80 1.28
C SER A 112 -8.39 -4.30 1.06
N TYR A 113 -7.51 -3.92 0.14
CA TYR A 113 -7.19 -2.51 -0.11
C TYR A 113 -8.09 -1.86 -1.17
N GLY A 114 -8.72 -2.65 -2.04
CA GLY A 114 -9.44 -2.16 -3.21
C GLY A 114 -10.62 -1.25 -2.87
N THR A 115 -11.30 -1.45 -1.75
CA THR A 115 -12.38 -0.56 -1.30
C THR A 115 -11.87 0.84 -1.00
N ALA A 116 -10.79 0.96 -0.22
CA ALA A 116 -10.19 2.25 0.11
C ALA A 116 -9.60 2.93 -1.12
N ILE A 117 -8.89 2.17 -1.96
CA ILE A 117 -8.30 2.66 -3.21
C ILE A 117 -9.37 3.22 -4.16
N LYS A 118 -10.46 2.47 -4.40
CA LYS A 118 -11.60 2.92 -5.23
C LYS A 118 -12.29 4.14 -4.64
N LEU A 119 -12.46 4.18 -3.32
CA LEU A 119 -13.09 5.32 -2.66
C LEU A 119 -12.23 6.59 -2.81
N MET A 120 -10.91 6.49 -2.65
CA MET A 120 -10.00 7.63 -2.86
C MET A 120 -10.04 8.09 -4.32
N GLU A 121 -9.95 7.17 -5.29
CA GLU A 121 -10.01 7.52 -6.72
C GLU A 121 -11.33 8.23 -7.04
N ALA A 122 -12.47 7.71 -6.56
CA ALA A 122 -13.77 8.31 -6.82
C ALA A 122 -13.93 9.68 -6.15
N ARG A 123 -13.59 9.81 -4.85
CA ARG A 123 -13.83 11.05 -4.08
C ARG A 123 -12.88 12.18 -4.44
N MET A 124 -11.60 11.86 -4.61
CA MET A 124 -10.59 12.88 -4.89
C MET A 124 -10.70 13.41 -6.32
N ASN A 125 -11.32 12.66 -7.23
CA ASN A 125 -11.56 13.11 -8.61
C ASN A 125 -13.01 13.60 -8.84
N ASP A 126 -13.79 13.77 -7.77
CA ASP A 126 -15.16 14.32 -7.78
C ASP A 126 -15.30 15.38 -6.68
N LEU A 127 -14.38 16.35 -6.66
CA LEU A 127 -14.36 17.44 -5.67
C LEU A 127 -15.33 18.57 -6.04
N LEU A 128 -15.36 18.95 -7.32
CA LEU A 128 -16.18 20.06 -7.84
C LEU A 128 -17.07 19.57 -8.98
N ALA A 129 -18.32 20.06 -8.99
CA ALA A 129 -19.22 19.94 -10.13
C ALA A 129 -18.73 20.84 -11.29
N PRO A 130 -19.20 20.61 -12.54
CA PRO A 130 -18.87 21.48 -13.67
C PRO A 130 -19.21 22.96 -13.48
N THR A 131 -20.12 23.28 -12.55
CA THR A 131 -20.49 24.65 -12.16
C THR A 131 -19.46 25.33 -11.25
N GLY A 132 -18.45 24.60 -10.76
CA GLY A 132 -17.47 25.07 -9.78
C GLY A 132 -17.93 24.93 -8.31
N GLU A 133 -19.15 24.43 -8.08
CA GLU A 133 -19.64 24.13 -6.73
C GLU A 133 -19.02 22.83 -6.18
N VAL A 134 -18.90 22.73 -4.85
CA VAL A 134 -18.51 21.47 -4.20
C VAL A 134 -19.49 20.36 -4.56
N SER A 135 -18.95 19.23 -5.01
CA SER A 135 -19.73 18.09 -5.49
C SER A 135 -20.68 17.56 -4.41
N LEU A 136 -21.85 17.07 -4.83
CA LEU A 136 -22.81 16.40 -3.96
C LEU A 136 -22.21 15.18 -3.27
N ALA A 137 -21.20 14.57 -3.90
CA ALA A 137 -20.40 13.51 -3.32
C ALA A 137 -19.81 13.92 -1.95
N TRP A 138 -19.38 15.17 -1.80
CA TRP A 138 -18.80 15.71 -0.58
C TRP A 138 -19.84 16.38 0.34
N LYS A 139 -20.86 17.04 -0.23
CA LYS A 139 -21.94 17.68 0.55
C LYS A 139 -22.89 16.67 1.20
N MET A 140 -23.18 15.57 0.50
CA MET A 140 -24.14 14.54 0.91
C MET A 140 -23.56 13.14 0.66
N PRO A 141 -22.53 12.73 1.42
CA PRO A 141 -21.91 11.44 1.22
C PRO A 141 -22.84 10.30 1.65
N HIS A 142 -22.93 9.26 0.83
CA HIS A 142 -23.71 8.05 1.12
C HIS A 142 -23.11 7.18 2.24
N SER A 143 -21.92 7.52 2.74
CA SER A 143 -21.18 6.76 3.74
C SER A 143 -20.96 7.57 5.01
N ILE A 144 -19.90 8.37 5.07
CA ILE A 144 -19.46 9.09 6.26
C ILE A 144 -19.43 10.59 5.91
N PRO A 145 -20.16 11.46 6.64
CA PRO A 145 -20.03 12.91 6.50
C PRO A 145 -18.62 13.34 6.89
N VAL A 146 -18.00 14.21 6.10
CA VAL A 146 -16.63 14.73 6.36
C VAL A 146 -16.60 16.25 6.37
N LEU A 147 -17.36 16.89 5.46
CA LEU A 147 -17.46 18.34 5.37
C LEU A 147 -18.13 18.90 6.62
N GLY A 148 -17.49 19.87 7.26
CA GLY A 148 -18.00 20.52 8.48
C GLY A 148 -17.99 19.65 9.74
N VAL A 149 -17.47 18.42 9.68
CA VAL A 149 -17.40 17.52 10.84
C VAL A 149 -16.10 17.75 11.61
N ASP A 150 -16.23 17.87 12.93
CA ASP A 150 -15.09 18.03 13.83
C ASP A 150 -14.24 16.74 13.86
N PRO A 151 -12.92 16.82 13.61
CA PRO A 151 -12.05 15.65 13.64
C PRO A 151 -12.10 14.83 14.95
N ARG A 152 -12.54 15.44 16.06
CA ARG A 152 -12.75 14.75 17.34
C ARG A 152 -13.78 13.63 17.26
N GLU A 153 -14.74 13.69 16.32
CA GLU A 153 -15.72 12.60 16.12
C GLU A 153 -15.06 11.30 15.66
N TRP A 154 -13.90 11.38 15.02
CA TRP A 154 -13.11 10.22 14.61
C TRP A 154 -11.91 9.94 15.53
N GLY A 155 -11.91 10.55 16.72
CA GLY A 155 -10.81 10.42 17.69
C GLY A 155 -9.57 11.26 17.37
N GLY A 156 -9.70 12.27 16.49
CA GLY A 156 -8.64 13.23 16.20
C GLY A 156 -8.33 14.12 17.41
N GLY A 157 -7.05 14.31 17.72
CA GLY A 157 -6.60 15.16 18.84
C GLY A 157 -6.46 16.65 18.51
N ALA A 158 -6.48 17.01 17.22
CA ALA A 158 -6.35 18.39 16.72
C ALA A 158 -6.86 18.48 15.28
N GLY A 159 -7.16 19.70 14.83
CA GLY A 159 -7.60 19.99 13.46
C GLY A 159 -8.88 20.84 13.43
N GLN A 160 -9.11 21.53 12.32
CA GLN A 160 -10.38 22.20 12.06
C GLN A 160 -11.25 21.33 11.16
N PRO A 161 -12.59 21.44 11.25
CA PRO A 161 -13.48 20.82 10.28
C PRO A 161 -13.11 21.21 8.85
N LEU A 162 -13.17 20.25 7.93
CA LEU A 162 -12.98 20.52 6.50
C LEU A 162 -14.06 21.49 6.02
N THR A 163 -13.66 22.52 5.28
CA THR A 163 -14.56 23.55 4.74
C THR A 163 -14.75 23.40 3.23
N GLU A 164 -15.82 23.98 2.69
CA GLU A 164 -16.03 24.00 1.24
C GLU A 164 -14.93 24.79 0.52
N ASP A 165 -14.40 25.85 1.14
CA ASP A 165 -13.35 26.67 0.54
C ASP A 165 -12.03 25.91 0.44
N GLU A 166 -11.73 25.03 1.39
CA GLU A 166 -10.59 24.11 1.28
C GLU A 166 -10.77 23.10 0.14
N ILE A 167 -11.99 22.58 -0.06
CA ILE A 167 -12.30 21.72 -1.22
C ILE A 167 -12.11 22.51 -2.53
N ARG A 168 -12.66 23.72 -2.63
CA ARG A 168 -12.50 24.59 -3.82
C ARG A 168 -11.03 24.87 -4.11
N ARG A 169 -10.21 25.11 -3.08
CA ARG A 169 -8.77 25.38 -3.22
C ARG A 169 -8.02 24.24 -3.90
N VAL A 170 -8.44 22.99 -3.69
CA VAL A 170 -7.77 21.79 -4.22
C VAL A 170 -8.55 21.11 -5.36
N GLY A 171 -9.77 21.56 -5.65
CA GLY A 171 -10.68 20.95 -6.61
C GLY A 171 -10.28 21.07 -8.08
N ASN A 172 -9.34 21.97 -8.41
CA ASN A 172 -8.78 22.11 -9.77
C ASN A 172 -7.60 21.15 -10.03
N CYS A 173 -7.32 20.21 -9.12
CA CYS A 173 -6.31 19.19 -9.29
C CYS A 173 -6.92 17.85 -9.68
N TRP A 174 -6.14 17.03 -10.40
CA TRP A 174 -6.47 15.65 -10.67
C TRP A 174 -5.62 14.73 -9.78
N TYR A 175 -6.24 13.72 -9.17
CA TYR A 175 -5.67 12.88 -8.13
C TYR A 175 -5.70 11.39 -8.54
N PRO A 176 -4.83 10.97 -9.47
CA PRO A 176 -4.74 9.56 -9.84
C PRO A 176 -4.17 8.75 -8.67
N VAL A 177 -4.89 7.72 -8.25
CA VAL A 177 -4.46 6.84 -7.15
C VAL A 177 -3.61 5.70 -7.68
N TYR A 178 -2.38 5.62 -7.19
CA TYR A 178 -1.47 4.50 -7.42
C TYR A 178 -1.39 3.62 -6.17
N ALA A 179 -1.34 2.30 -6.38
CA ALA A 179 -0.96 1.37 -5.33
C ALA A 179 0.51 0.99 -5.52
N MET A 180 1.30 1.24 -4.49
CA MET A 180 2.75 1.10 -4.53
C MET A 180 3.18 -0.15 -3.76
N GLY A 181 2.96 -1.33 -4.37
CA GLY A 181 3.42 -2.59 -3.78
C GLY A 181 4.94 -2.61 -3.64
N TYR A 182 5.41 -3.21 -2.54
CA TYR A 182 6.84 -3.40 -2.24
C TYR A 182 7.11 -4.81 -1.74
N ASN A 183 8.36 -5.27 -1.90
CA ASN A 183 8.79 -6.52 -1.28
C ASN A 183 8.94 -6.30 0.23
N TRP A 184 7.98 -6.82 1.00
CA TRP A 184 7.92 -6.67 2.45
C TRP A 184 8.90 -7.60 3.19
N LEU A 185 9.59 -8.51 2.49
CA LEU A 185 10.67 -9.33 3.06
C LEU A 185 11.96 -8.53 3.19
N GLN A 186 12.22 -7.62 2.24
CA GLN A 186 13.38 -6.73 2.27
C GLN A 186 13.23 -5.67 3.35
N SER A 187 14.36 -5.07 3.77
CA SER A 187 14.36 -3.95 4.71
C SER A 187 13.47 -2.82 4.19
N ASN A 188 12.72 -2.17 5.10
CA ASN A 188 11.89 -1.02 4.75
C ASN A 188 12.72 0.11 4.13
N GLY A 189 14.02 0.22 4.45
CA GLY A 189 14.93 1.19 3.82
C GLY A 189 15.23 0.88 2.35
N VAL A 190 15.41 -0.39 2.00
CA VAL A 190 15.57 -0.82 0.59
C VAL A 190 14.28 -0.58 -0.18
N SER A 191 13.14 -0.96 0.41
CA SER A 191 11.82 -0.74 -0.20
C SER A 191 11.52 0.76 -0.36
N ALA A 192 11.94 1.61 0.59
CA ALA A 192 11.81 3.05 0.49
C ALA A 192 12.57 3.62 -0.71
N GLY A 193 13.83 3.23 -0.91
CA GLY A 193 14.61 3.69 -2.06
C GLY A 193 14.02 3.27 -3.41
N LYS A 194 13.53 2.03 -3.51
CA LYS A 194 12.85 1.52 -4.73
C LYS A 194 11.56 2.29 -5.02
N LEU A 195 10.73 2.49 -4.00
CA LEU A 195 9.47 3.21 -4.17
C LEU A 195 9.68 4.71 -4.40
N ALA A 196 10.68 5.33 -3.78
CA ALA A 196 11.05 6.73 -4.02
C ALA A 196 11.38 6.94 -5.51
N ARG A 197 12.19 6.04 -6.10
CA ARG A 197 12.49 6.05 -7.54
C ARG A 197 11.22 5.92 -8.38
N ARG A 198 10.35 4.95 -8.06
CA ARG A 198 9.10 4.76 -8.80
C ARG A 198 8.18 5.97 -8.74
N ILE A 199 8.07 6.63 -7.59
CA ILE A 199 7.30 7.88 -7.44
C ILE A 199 7.89 8.96 -8.35
N ASP A 200 9.21 9.09 -8.37
CA ASP A 200 9.90 10.04 -9.24
C ASP A 200 9.67 9.78 -10.74
N GLU A 201 9.69 8.51 -11.15
CA GLU A 201 9.37 8.09 -12.52
C GLU A 201 7.92 8.43 -12.88
N VAL A 202 6.96 8.23 -11.96
CA VAL A 202 5.56 8.60 -12.18
C VAL A 202 5.39 10.12 -12.31
N ILE A 203 6.05 10.90 -11.46
CA ILE A 203 6.04 12.37 -11.57
C ILE A 203 6.62 12.80 -12.92
N ALA A 204 7.78 12.27 -13.30
CA ALA A 204 8.46 12.60 -14.55
C ALA A 204 7.60 12.23 -15.78
N MET A 205 6.95 11.07 -15.74
CA MET A 205 6.03 10.62 -16.79
C MET A 205 4.84 11.57 -16.96
N TYR A 206 4.23 12.07 -15.87
CA TYR A 206 3.17 13.07 -15.96
C TYR A 206 3.68 14.40 -16.53
N GLN A 207 4.85 14.85 -16.10
CA GLN A 207 5.48 16.07 -16.60
C GLN A 207 5.79 15.97 -18.11
N ALA A 208 6.35 14.84 -18.55
CA ALA A 208 6.63 14.57 -19.96
C ALA A 208 5.36 14.58 -20.84
N ASN A 209 4.21 14.26 -20.25
CA ASN A 209 2.90 14.31 -20.90
C ASN A 209 2.18 15.67 -20.75
N GLY A 210 2.90 16.73 -20.41
CA GLY A 210 2.39 18.10 -20.36
C GLY A 210 1.52 18.39 -19.12
N ARG A 211 1.62 17.58 -18.06
CA ARG A 211 0.90 17.81 -16.80
C ARG A 211 1.78 18.50 -15.77
N ARG A 212 1.17 19.39 -15.00
CA ARG A 212 1.80 19.96 -13.80
C ARG A 212 1.67 18.97 -12.63
N CYS A 213 2.69 18.14 -12.44
CA CYS A 213 2.81 17.25 -11.28
C CYS A 213 4.10 17.61 -10.54
N GLU A 214 4.01 18.21 -9.37
CA GLU A 214 5.17 18.66 -8.58
C GLU A 214 5.36 17.85 -7.30
N LYS A 215 4.26 17.32 -6.76
CA LYS A 215 4.22 16.68 -5.45
C LYS A 215 3.24 15.51 -5.45
N VAL A 216 3.43 14.61 -4.49
CA VAL A 216 2.52 13.50 -4.20
C VAL A 216 2.04 13.54 -2.74
N ILE A 217 0.87 12.97 -2.49
CA ILE A 217 0.39 12.64 -1.14
C ILE A 217 0.56 11.14 -0.95
N ILE A 218 1.17 10.73 0.17
CA ILE A 218 1.37 9.31 0.47
C ILE A 218 0.33 8.87 1.49
N VAL A 219 -0.40 7.81 1.17
CA VAL A 219 -1.31 7.12 2.10
C VAL A 219 -0.72 5.76 2.41
N THR A 220 -0.56 5.46 3.70
CA THR A 220 0.12 4.22 4.14
C THR A 220 -0.78 3.39 5.04
N HIS A 221 -0.55 2.08 5.03
CA HIS A 221 -1.16 1.13 5.95
C HIS A 221 -0.07 0.30 6.65
N SER A 222 -0.21 0.10 7.96
CA SER A 222 0.67 -0.76 8.76
C SER A 222 2.16 -0.41 8.56
N MET A 223 3.02 -1.40 8.31
CA MET A 223 4.45 -1.22 8.04
C MET A 223 4.76 -0.35 6.82
N GLY A 224 3.82 -0.13 5.90
CA GLY A 224 4.00 0.85 4.83
C GLY A 224 4.30 2.26 5.36
N GLY A 225 3.86 2.57 6.58
CA GLY A 225 4.24 3.82 7.26
C GLY A 225 5.73 3.89 7.61
N LEU A 226 6.36 2.76 7.95
CA LEU A 226 7.81 2.69 8.20
C LEU A 226 8.59 2.91 6.91
N VAL A 227 8.14 2.33 5.80
CA VAL A 227 8.69 2.59 4.45
C VAL A 227 8.60 4.08 4.11
N ALA A 228 7.44 4.70 4.30
CA ALA A 228 7.26 6.12 4.01
C ALA A 228 8.12 7.03 4.92
N ARG A 229 8.30 6.69 6.21
CA ARG A 229 9.24 7.39 7.09
C ARG A 229 10.69 7.21 6.64
N ALA A 230 11.05 6.02 6.17
CA ALA A 230 12.38 5.76 5.62
C ALA A 230 12.62 6.58 4.33
N MET A 231 11.60 6.81 3.50
CA MET A 231 11.71 7.73 2.34
C MET A 231 12.04 9.17 2.75
N LEU A 232 11.67 9.62 3.94
CA LEU A 232 12.03 10.96 4.42
C LEU A 232 13.48 11.03 4.93
N ASN A 233 14.12 9.88 5.16
CA ASN A 233 15.50 9.84 5.61
C ASN A 233 16.45 10.00 4.41
N PRO A 234 17.41 10.94 4.45
CA PRO A 234 18.36 11.17 3.35
C PRO A 234 19.14 9.93 2.90
N LYS A 235 19.37 8.97 3.81
CA LYS A 235 20.07 7.70 3.51
C LYS A 235 19.30 6.81 2.53
N TYR A 236 17.97 6.85 2.55
CA TYR A 236 17.14 5.91 1.78
C TYR A 236 16.30 6.60 0.70
N GLY A 237 15.82 7.81 0.98
CA GLY A 237 14.82 8.50 0.18
C GLY A 237 15.29 9.15 -1.12
N ASN A 238 16.60 9.28 -1.33
CA ASN A 238 17.17 9.94 -2.51
C ASN A 238 16.58 11.33 -2.81
N GLY A 239 16.22 12.11 -1.78
CA GLY A 239 15.68 13.46 -1.92
C GLY A 239 14.18 13.55 -2.27
N ILE A 240 13.46 12.43 -2.24
CA ILE A 240 12.01 12.37 -2.52
C ILE A 240 11.17 13.16 -1.52
N ASP A 241 11.71 13.47 -0.34
CA ASP A 241 11.06 14.30 0.69
C ASP A 241 10.61 15.65 0.12
N LYS A 242 11.40 16.23 -0.80
CA LYS A 242 11.07 17.47 -1.50
C LYS A 242 9.90 17.34 -2.47
N LYS A 243 9.46 16.13 -2.80
CA LYS A 243 8.32 15.84 -3.69
C LYS A 243 7.12 15.24 -2.94
N ILE A 244 7.21 15.06 -1.62
CA ILE A 244 6.09 14.61 -0.79
C ILE A 244 5.41 15.85 -0.20
N LEU A 245 4.12 16.05 -0.50
CA LEU A 245 3.30 17.13 0.06
C LEU A 245 2.89 16.81 1.50
N GLY A 246 2.58 15.55 1.78
CA GLY A 246 2.12 15.08 3.07
C GLY A 246 1.95 13.57 3.09
N ILE A 247 1.88 13.01 4.30
CA ILE A 247 1.72 11.58 4.52
C ILE A 247 0.58 11.34 5.52
N TYR A 248 -0.32 10.43 5.16
CA TYR A 248 -1.35 9.90 6.04
C TYR A 248 -0.96 8.48 6.48
N HIS A 249 -0.78 8.29 7.78
CA HIS A 249 -0.45 6.99 8.38
C HIS A 249 -1.69 6.32 8.96
N ASN A 250 -2.00 5.11 8.50
CA ASN A 250 -3.07 4.28 9.05
C ASN A 250 -2.46 3.04 9.74
N VAL A 251 -2.82 2.84 11.01
CA VAL A 251 -2.39 1.71 11.87
C VAL A 251 -0.89 1.38 11.83
N GLN A 252 -0.05 2.40 11.67
CA GLN A 252 1.39 2.24 11.65
C GLN A 252 1.89 1.67 13.00
N PRO A 253 2.88 0.74 12.99
CA PRO A 253 3.62 0.35 14.19
C PRO A 253 4.93 1.17 14.31
N PRO A 254 4.90 2.45 14.76
CA PRO A 254 6.04 3.36 14.64
C PRO A 254 7.27 2.96 15.45
N VAL A 255 7.09 2.11 16.46
CA VAL A 255 8.12 1.58 17.37
C VAL A 255 8.07 0.05 17.47
N GLY A 256 7.50 -0.62 16.46
CA GLY A 256 7.34 -2.07 16.41
C GLY A 256 6.07 -2.58 17.12
N ALA A 257 5.93 -3.91 17.21
CA ALA A 257 4.77 -4.58 17.78
C ALA A 257 5.13 -5.88 18.51
N ALA A 258 4.75 -6.00 19.78
CA ALA A 258 4.93 -7.24 20.57
C ALA A 258 4.23 -8.47 19.96
N ALA A 259 3.18 -8.25 19.14
CA ALA A 259 2.52 -9.32 18.38
C ALA A 259 3.48 -10.06 17.44
N ALA A 260 4.53 -9.41 16.93
CA ALA A 260 5.56 -10.05 16.11
C ALA A 260 6.30 -11.15 16.91
N TYR A 261 6.74 -10.84 18.13
CA TYR A 261 7.38 -11.83 19.01
C TYR A 261 6.47 -13.03 19.28
N LYS A 262 5.20 -12.78 19.61
CA LYS A 262 4.21 -13.85 19.82
C LYS A 262 4.09 -14.75 18.60
N ARG A 263 3.99 -14.19 17.39
CA ARG A 263 3.85 -14.95 16.14
C ARG A 263 5.08 -15.75 15.80
N VAL A 264 6.28 -15.23 16.07
CA VAL A 264 7.54 -15.97 15.93
C VAL A 264 7.55 -17.18 16.89
N ARG A 265 7.09 -17.01 18.14
CA ARG A 265 7.11 -18.10 19.14
C ARG A 265 6.00 -19.12 18.96
N ALA A 266 4.79 -18.68 18.62
CA ALA A 266 3.58 -19.49 18.67
C ALA A 266 2.92 -19.74 17.31
N GLY A 267 3.28 -18.96 16.27
CA GLY A 267 2.57 -18.92 15.01
C GLY A 267 1.48 -17.85 14.98
N PHE A 268 0.86 -17.65 13.82
CA PHE A 268 -0.34 -16.80 13.73
C PHE A 268 -1.51 -17.44 14.47
N GLU A 269 -2.42 -16.63 14.98
CA GLU A 269 -3.62 -17.11 15.69
C GLU A 269 -4.67 -17.61 14.69
N ASP A 270 -5.62 -18.39 15.17
CA ASP A 270 -6.78 -18.74 14.35
C ASP A 270 -7.65 -17.49 14.18
N ALA A 271 -7.67 -16.94 12.98
CA ALA A 271 -8.37 -15.70 12.67
C ALA A 271 -9.85 -15.99 12.40
N LYS A 272 -10.58 -16.42 13.43
CA LYS A 272 -12.03 -16.70 13.32
C LYS A 272 -12.75 -15.45 12.79
N GLY A 273 -13.24 -15.51 11.56
CA GLY A 273 -13.97 -14.42 10.89
C GLY A 273 -13.10 -13.31 10.27
N ASN A 274 -11.77 -13.33 10.42
CA ASN A 274 -10.89 -12.35 9.79
C ASN A 274 -10.14 -12.99 8.61
N LEU A 275 -10.61 -12.68 7.39
CA LEU A 275 -10.08 -13.23 6.14
C LEU A 275 -8.59 -12.91 5.95
N MET A 276 -8.14 -11.70 6.32
CA MET A 276 -6.72 -11.32 6.28
C MET A 276 -5.88 -12.23 7.17
N GLY A 277 -6.29 -12.37 8.43
CA GLY A 277 -5.59 -13.21 9.39
C GLY A 277 -5.56 -14.68 8.97
N ALA A 278 -6.59 -15.17 8.28
CA ALA A 278 -6.65 -16.54 7.78
C ALA A 278 -5.63 -16.78 6.64
N ILE A 279 -5.46 -15.79 5.75
CA ILE A 279 -4.49 -15.86 4.64
C ILE A 279 -3.05 -15.72 5.17
N GLU A 280 -2.79 -14.76 6.04
CA GLU A 280 -1.49 -14.62 6.72
C GLU A 280 -1.09 -15.90 7.45
N ARG A 281 -2.04 -16.52 8.19
CA ARG A 281 -1.85 -17.79 8.89
C ARG A 281 -1.54 -18.95 7.93
N ALA A 282 -2.22 -19.02 6.78
CA ALA A 282 -1.99 -20.09 5.81
C ALA A 282 -0.58 -20.00 5.21
N VAL A 283 -0.16 -18.79 4.88
CA VAL A 283 1.04 -18.53 4.07
C VAL A 283 2.31 -18.35 4.92
N ILE A 284 2.25 -17.62 6.03
CA ILE A 284 3.43 -17.34 6.85
C ILE A 284 3.66 -18.47 7.86
N GLY A 285 2.62 -18.88 8.59
CA GLY A 285 2.71 -20.07 9.44
C GLY A 285 1.73 -20.10 10.61
N LYS A 286 1.32 -21.31 10.97
CA LYS A 286 0.44 -21.59 12.11
C LYS A 286 1.20 -21.92 13.39
N THR A 287 2.49 -22.24 13.25
CA THR A 287 3.37 -22.61 14.35
C THR A 287 4.58 -21.68 14.37
N GLY A 288 5.21 -21.56 15.54
CA GLY A 288 6.44 -20.77 15.66
C GLY A 288 7.56 -21.26 14.74
N LYS A 289 7.67 -22.57 14.49
CA LYS A 289 8.66 -23.14 13.56
C LYS A 289 8.45 -22.67 12.12
N GLU A 290 7.20 -22.63 11.65
CA GLU A 290 6.86 -22.16 10.30
C GLU A 290 7.13 -20.66 10.17
N VAL A 291 6.67 -19.86 11.13
CA VAL A 291 6.86 -18.39 11.11
C VAL A 291 8.34 -18.03 11.24
N THR A 292 9.07 -18.64 12.17
CA THR A 292 10.50 -18.36 12.40
C THR A 292 11.34 -18.62 11.17
N ALA A 293 11.03 -19.66 10.38
CA ALA A 293 11.80 -20.01 9.19
C ALA A 293 11.83 -18.87 8.14
N VAL A 294 10.74 -18.10 8.02
CA VAL A 294 10.70 -16.92 7.16
C VAL A 294 11.15 -15.67 7.92
N PHE A 295 10.54 -15.42 9.07
CA PHE A 295 10.69 -14.18 9.83
C PHE A 295 12.15 -13.90 10.23
N ALA A 296 12.90 -14.93 10.64
CA ALA A 296 14.28 -14.76 11.09
C ALA A 296 15.29 -14.49 9.94
N ASN A 297 14.88 -14.68 8.69
CA ASN A 297 15.74 -14.52 7.50
C ASN A 297 15.32 -13.34 6.61
N ALA A 298 14.31 -12.58 7.02
CA ALA A 298 13.76 -11.47 6.25
C ALA A 298 13.88 -10.18 7.08
N PRO A 299 14.67 -9.17 6.62
CA PRO A 299 14.83 -7.92 7.35
C PRO A 299 13.53 -7.16 7.59
N GLY A 300 12.62 -7.13 6.61
CA GLY A 300 11.35 -6.42 6.73
C GLY A 300 10.52 -6.89 7.95
N PRO A 301 10.20 -8.18 8.07
CA PRO A 301 9.55 -8.71 9.26
C PRO A 301 10.30 -8.44 10.56
N LEU A 302 11.63 -8.55 10.59
CA LEU A 302 12.44 -8.24 11.78
C LEU A 302 12.28 -6.78 12.25
N GLU A 303 12.15 -5.84 11.32
CA GLU A 303 11.91 -4.41 11.62
C GLU A 303 10.52 -4.13 12.25
N LEU A 304 9.63 -5.14 12.31
CA LEU A 304 8.38 -5.06 13.08
C LEU A 304 8.57 -5.37 14.57
N LEU A 305 9.71 -5.92 14.99
CA LEU A 305 9.97 -6.19 16.40
C LEU A 305 10.00 -4.88 17.22
N PRO A 306 9.57 -4.92 18.50
CA PRO A 306 9.66 -3.78 19.40
C PRO A 306 11.05 -3.14 19.40
N SER A 307 11.12 -1.84 19.12
CA SER A 307 12.38 -1.08 19.24
C SER A 307 12.63 -0.68 20.70
N ALA A 308 13.80 -0.09 20.97
CA ALA A 308 14.14 0.44 22.29
C ALA A 308 13.19 1.55 22.79
N SER A 309 12.38 2.14 21.90
CA SER A 309 11.34 3.12 22.24
C SER A 309 9.97 2.49 22.53
N TYR A 310 9.81 1.18 22.34
CA TYR A 310 8.58 0.48 22.70
C TYR A 310 8.41 0.41 24.22
N PRO A 311 7.18 0.49 24.78
CA PRO A 311 6.96 0.43 26.22
C PRO A 311 7.61 -0.79 26.88
N ARG A 312 8.42 -0.56 27.92
CA ARG A 312 9.13 -1.61 28.66
C ARG A 312 8.19 -2.58 29.35
N GLY A 313 8.69 -3.77 29.68
CA GLY A 313 7.93 -4.79 30.38
C GLY A 313 6.76 -5.36 29.57
N TRP A 314 6.85 -5.28 28.24
CA TRP A 314 5.85 -5.79 27.31
C TRP A 314 5.87 -7.33 27.23
N LEU A 315 7.00 -7.96 27.52
CA LEU A 315 7.11 -9.42 27.63
C LEU A 315 7.12 -9.82 29.11
N ARG A 316 6.03 -10.43 29.58
CA ARG A 316 5.84 -10.76 31.00
C ARG A 316 5.85 -12.26 31.23
N VAL A 317 6.56 -12.69 32.25
CA VAL A 317 6.55 -14.05 32.77
C VAL A 317 5.77 -14.05 34.07
N GLN A 318 4.78 -14.93 34.16
CA GLN A 318 3.90 -15.05 35.33
C GLN A 318 3.86 -16.50 35.81
N THR A 319 3.62 -16.70 37.11
CA THR A 319 3.29 -18.01 37.65
C THR A 319 1.88 -18.42 37.22
N SER A 320 1.49 -19.68 37.48
CA SER A 320 0.11 -20.15 37.29
C SER A 320 -0.91 -19.38 38.15
N GLU A 321 -0.47 -18.69 39.19
CA GLU A 321 -1.29 -17.83 40.07
C GLU A 321 -1.32 -16.37 39.58
N TYR A 322 -0.90 -16.09 38.34
CA TYR A 322 -0.80 -14.74 37.75
C TYR A 322 0.14 -13.77 38.47
N ARG A 323 1.01 -14.28 39.35
CA ARG A 323 2.05 -13.47 39.99
C ARG A 323 3.15 -13.18 38.98
N GLN A 324 3.43 -11.89 38.72
CA GLN A 324 4.49 -11.51 37.80
C GLN A 324 5.87 -11.87 38.40
N VAL A 325 6.60 -12.71 37.68
CA VAL A 325 7.97 -13.14 38.01
C VAL A 325 8.99 -12.24 37.34
N MET A 326 8.72 -11.82 36.11
CA MET A 326 9.63 -11.00 35.30
C MET A 326 8.86 -10.18 34.27
N ALA A 327 9.39 -9.01 33.92
CA ALA A 327 8.94 -8.23 32.78
C ALA A 327 10.16 -7.70 32.00
N LEU A 328 10.22 -7.99 30.70
CA LEU A 328 11.30 -7.62 29.79
C LEU A 328 10.84 -6.57 28.77
N PRO A 329 11.73 -5.68 28.31
CA PRO A 329 13.10 -5.45 28.83
C PRO A 329 13.10 -4.76 30.21
N ILE A 330 14.06 -5.12 31.07
CA ILE A 330 14.20 -4.63 32.48
C ILE A 330 14.93 -3.27 32.52
N ALA A 331 16.00 -3.13 31.73
CA ALA A 331 16.79 -1.91 31.58
C ALA A 331 16.54 -1.24 30.21
N SER A 332 17.06 -0.03 30.03
CA SER A 332 17.04 0.67 28.75
C SER A 332 17.88 -0.10 27.73
N ASP A 333 17.29 -0.51 26.61
CA ASP A 333 17.99 -1.11 25.46
C ASP A 333 18.77 -0.04 24.67
N GLU A 334 19.41 0.90 25.37
CA GLU A 334 20.17 1.99 24.78
C GLU A 334 21.24 1.55 23.76
N PRO A 335 21.95 0.42 23.96
CA PRO A 335 22.88 -0.11 22.96
C PRO A 335 22.21 -0.48 21.62
N LEU A 336 20.92 -0.84 21.64
CA LEU A 336 20.13 -1.15 20.43
C LEU A 336 19.56 0.11 19.75
N LYS A 337 19.65 1.30 20.36
CA LYS A 337 19.31 2.58 19.69
C LYS A 337 20.35 3.00 18.65
N THR A 338 21.52 2.36 18.65
CA THR A 338 22.67 2.68 17.79
C THR A 338 22.60 2.01 16.41
N TYR A 339 21.64 1.10 16.19
CA TYR A 339 21.42 0.36 14.95
C TYR A 339 20.12 0.81 14.25
#